data_AF-V6TEQ9-F1
#
_entry.id   AF-V6TEQ9-F1
#
_cell.length_a   1.000
_cell.length_b   1.000
_cell.length_c   1.000
_cell.angle_alpha   90.00
_cell.angle_beta   90.00
_cell.angle_gamma   90.00
#
_symmetry.space_group_name_H-M   'P 1'
#
loop_
_entity.id
_entity.type
_entity.pdbx_description
1 polymer ?
#
loop_
_entity_poly.entity_id
_entity_poly.type
_entity_poly.pdbx_seq_one_letter_code
_entity_poly.pdbx_strand_id
1 'polypeptide(L)'
;MQSEGMPLVRRKDPNSMEMRFMPRNKACRKLQLTLGEFRRVCIIKGIYPQVPPKKFAGDTSYFLRKDIVHLFHDPIIPKIREIAAQLKRIKRMKARANVLEAKLLQAQMPIISLDHVVLERYPTFKDALSDFDDALCLLFMFSRLSSEHAPQKIIDNCKRLCREWDAFIAATGCLVRAFVSTKGYYYQAVVQGVKVTWLVPHRFSSTSQTLSISRFLRAS
;
A
#
# COMPACT_ATOMS: atom_id res chain seq x y z
N MET A 1 60.79 -17.62 0.72
CA MET A 1 59.91 -16.47 0.41
C MET A 1 58.86 -16.94 -0.58
N GLN A 2 57.67 -17.32 -0.11
CA GLN A 2 56.51 -17.55 -0.98
C GLN A 2 55.52 -16.44 -0.68
N SER A 3 55.40 -15.51 -1.62
CA SER A 3 54.40 -14.45 -1.59
C SER A 3 53.04 -15.05 -1.99
N GLU A 4 52.20 -15.37 -1.01
CA GLU A 4 50.79 -15.65 -1.25
C GLU A 4 50.12 -14.39 -1.80
N GLY A 5 49.80 -14.41 -3.10
CA GLY A 5 49.04 -13.36 -3.75
C GLY A 5 47.62 -13.30 -3.20
N MET A 6 47.21 -12.14 -2.70
CA MET A 6 45.82 -11.87 -2.30
C MET A 6 44.86 -12.20 -3.46
N PRO A 7 43.73 -12.89 -3.21
CA PRO A 7 42.77 -13.18 -4.26
C PRO A 7 42.16 -11.88 -4.78
N LEU A 8 42.40 -11.58 -6.05
CA LEU A 8 41.73 -10.51 -6.80
C LEU A 8 40.22 -10.70 -6.66
N VAL A 9 39.53 -9.71 -6.08
CA VAL A 9 38.07 -9.65 -6.02
C VAL A 9 37.55 -9.73 -7.46
N ARG A 10 37.06 -10.91 -7.87
CA ARG A 10 36.46 -11.09 -9.19
C ARG A 10 35.29 -10.10 -9.31
N ARG A 11 35.41 -9.15 -10.24
CA ARG A 11 34.30 -8.26 -10.58
C ARG A 11 33.15 -9.14 -11.02
N LYS A 12 32.03 -9.09 -10.28
CA LYS A 12 30.82 -9.84 -10.62
C LYS A 12 30.37 -9.41 -12.01
N ASP A 13 30.02 -10.39 -12.83
CA ASP A 13 29.61 -10.14 -14.20
C ASP A 13 28.49 -9.08 -14.23
N PRO A 14 28.57 -8.08 -15.13
CA PRO A 14 27.59 -7.00 -15.19
C PRO A 14 26.17 -7.53 -15.50
N ASN A 15 26.07 -8.71 -16.13
CA ASN A 15 24.79 -9.38 -16.40
C ASN A 15 24.40 -10.44 -15.35
N SER A 16 25.10 -10.47 -14.21
CA SER A 16 24.81 -11.42 -13.13
C SER A 16 23.42 -11.17 -12.52
N MET A 17 22.72 -12.25 -12.19
CA MET A 17 21.39 -12.22 -11.57
C MET A 17 21.38 -11.41 -10.25
N GLU A 18 22.49 -11.44 -9.51
CA GLU A 18 22.66 -10.68 -8.27
C GLU A 18 22.80 -9.16 -8.49
N MET A 19 23.14 -8.75 -9.71
CA MET A 19 23.12 -7.34 -10.11
C MET A 19 21.71 -6.91 -10.49
N ARG A 20 20.91 -7.77 -11.12
CA ARG A 20 19.54 -7.43 -11.53
C ARG A 20 18.55 -7.44 -10.36
N PHE A 21 18.64 -8.43 -9.47
CA PHE A 21 17.71 -8.63 -8.37
C PHE A 21 18.33 -8.31 -7.01
N MET A 22 17.50 -7.83 -6.08
CA MET A 22 17.87 -7.53 -4.71
C MET A 22 16.91 -8.24 -3.75
N PRO A 23 17.41 -9.05 -2.79
CA PRO A 23 16.54 -9.66 -1.79
C PRO A 23 16.01 -8.61 -0.81
N ARG A 24 14.80 -8.84 -0.29
CA ARG A 24 14.07 -7.92 0.61
C ARG A 24 14.93 -7.32 1.73
N ASN A 25 15.70 -8.16 2.43
CA ASN A 25 16.53 -7.70 3.56
C ASN A 25 17.61 -6.70 3.12
N LYS A 26 18.18 -6.88 1.92
CA LYS A 26 19.18 -5.98 1.35
C LYS A 26 18.53 -4.67 0.88
N ALA A 27 17.32 -4.73 0.34
CA ALA A 27 16.55 -3.55 -0.04
C ALA A 27 16.20 -2.69 1.19
N CYS A 28 15.71 -3.29 2.28
CA CYS A 28 15.42 -2.59 3.53
C CYS A 28 16.69 -1.91 4.11
N ARG A 29 17.83 -2.62 4.14
CA ARG A 29 19.10 -2.05 4.59
C ARG A 29 19.57 -0.89 3.72
N LYS A 30 19.44 -0.99 2.40
CA LYS A 30 19.83 0.08 1.46
C LYS A 30 18.96 1.33 1.63
N LEU A 31 17.65 1.16 1.80
CA LEU A 31 16.70 2.26 1.98
C LEU A 31 16.65 2.76 3.44
N GLN A 32 17.35 2.13 4.37
CA GLN A 32 17.32 2.47 5.81
C GLN A 32 15.89 2.51 6.38
N LEU A 33 15.05 1.55 5.97
CA LEU A 33 13.66 1.44 6.40
C LEU A 33 13.45 0.14 7.19
N THR A 34 12.47 0.17 8.10
CA THR A 34 11.94 -1.04 8.72
C THR A 34 11.13 -1.87 7.70
N LEU A 35 10.85 -3.13 8.01
CA LEU A 35 10.07 -3.99 7.12
C LEU A 35 8.65 -3.47 6.87
N GLY A 36 8.01 -2.91 7.89
CA GLY A 36 6.65 -2.34 7.77
C GLY A 36 6.61 -1.10 6.88
N GLU A 37 7.57 -0.19 7.07
CA GLU A 37 7.72 1.01 6.24
C GLU A 37 8.04 0.64 4.79
N PHE A 38 8.96 -0.31 4.57
CA PHE A 38 9.30 -0.79 3.24
C PHE A 38 8.08 -1.34 2.50
N ARG A 39 7.25 -2.15 3.18
CA ARG A 39 5.98 -2.66 2.60
C ARG A 39 5.03 -1.52 2.23
N ARG A 40 4.87 -0.53 3.10
CA ARG A 40 4.01 0.63 2.84
C ARG A 40 4.48 1.42 1.62
N VAL A 41 5.79 1.63 1.50
CA VAL A 41 6.39 2.31 0.34
C VAL A 41 6.19 1.51 -0.95
N CYS A 42 6.37 0.19 -0.90
CA CYS A 42 6.14 -0.68 -2.05
C CYS A 42 4.69 -0.59 -2.54
N ILE A 43 3.71 -0.54 -1.62
CA ILE A 43 2.29 -0.35 -1.99
C ILE A 43 2.07 1.01 -2.63
N ILE A 44 2.60 2.08 -2.04
CA ILE A 44 2.42 3.44 -2.55
C ILE A 44 3.02 3.60 -3.96
N LYS A 45 4.23 3.10 -4.18
CA LYS A 45 4.94 3.22 -5.47
C LYS A 45 4.61 2.09 -6.46
N GLY A 46 3.80 1.11 -6.08
CA GLY A 46 3.45 -0.02 -6.94
C GLY A 46 4.63 -0.94 -7.28
N ILE A 47 5.59 -1.10 -6.34
CA ILE A 47 6.74 -1.99 -6.53
C ILE A 47 6.38 -3.38 -6.02
N TYR A 48 6.34 -4.35 -6.94
CA TYR A 48 5.98 -5.72 -6.64
C TYR A 48 7.20 -6.64 -6.55
N PRO A 49 7.14 -7.69 -5.71
CA PRO A 49 8.18 -8.70 -5.69
C PRO A 49 8.24 -9.46 -7.02
N GLN A 50 9.45 -9.76 -7.47
CA GLN A 50 9.74 -10.48 -8.71
C GLN A 50 10.34 -11.85 -8.39
N VAL A 51 10.07 -12.84 -9.24
CA VAL A 51 10.62 -14.19 -9.11
C VAL A 51 11.86 -14.31 -10.00
N PRO A 52 13.08 -14.43 -9.44
CA PRO A 52 14.27 -14.65 -10.24
C PRO A 52 14.29 -16.07 -10.80
N PRO A 53 14.93 -16.32 -11.96
CA PRO A 53 15.04 -17.66 -12.54
C PRO A 53 15.70 -18.68 -11.61
N LYS A 54 16.64 -18.24 -10.76
CA LYS A 54 17.26 -19.06 -9.72
C LYS A 54 17.28 -18.29 -8.39
N LYS A 55 16.74 -18.89 -7.32
CA LYS A 55 16.81 -18.32 -5.98
C LYS A 55 18.25 -18.43 -5.46
N PHE A 56 18.77 -17.34 -4.87
CA PHE A 56 20.16 -17.27 -4.36
C PHE A 56 20.27 -16.76 -2.91
N ALA A 57 19.20 -16.19 -2.36
CA ALA A 57 19.13 -15.63 -0.99
C ALA A 57 17.99 -16.27 -0.18
N GLY A 58 17.90 -17.60 -0.24
CA GLY A 58 16.87 -18.40 0.43
C GLY A 58 15.45 -18.08 -0.04
N ASP A 59 14.47 -18.36 0.83
CA ASP A 59 13.05 -18.10 0.59
C ASP A 59 12.66 -16.67 0.97
N THR A 60 13.29 -15.70 0.32
CA THR A 60 12.97 -14.28 0.47
C THR A 60 12.38 -13.72 -0.81
N SER A 61 11.54 -12.69 -0.68
CA SER A 61 11.04 -11.95 -1.84
C SER A 61 12.17 -11.15 -2.48
N TYR A 62 12.27 -11.19 -3.80
CA TYR A 62 13.25 -10.42 -4.56
C TYR A 62 12.56 -9.22 -5.22
N PHE A 63 13.32 -8.15 -5.40
CA PHE A 63 12.88 -6.92 -6.06
C PHE A 63 13.89 -6.56 -7.15
N LEU A 64 13.48 -5.81 -8.16
CA LEU A 64 14.42 -5.31 -9.15
C LEU A 64 15.32 -4.26 -8.50
N ARG A 65 16.63 -4.38 -8.76
CA ARG A 65 17.60 -3.41 -8.24
C ARG A 65 17.32 -2.00 -8.77
N LYS A 66 16.88 -1.89 -10.02
CA LYS A 66 16.56 -0.61 -10.67
C LYS A 66 15.48 0.14 -9.89
N ASP A 67 14.39 -0.54 -9.53
CA ASP A 67 13.28 0.04 -8.77
C ASP A 67 13.72 0.51 -7.39
N ILE A 68 14.54 -0.30 -6.68
CA ILE A 68 15.06 0.08 -5.36
C ILE A 68 16.02 1.29 -5.45
N VAL A 69 16.79 1.40 -6.54
CA VAL A 69 17.65 2.59 -6.77
C VAL A 69 16.79 3.81 -7.06
N HIS A 70 15.79 3.69 -7.93
CA HIS A 70 14.87 4.79 -8.22
C HIS A 70 14.16 5.27 -6.94
N LEU A 71 13.67 4.31 -6.14
CA LEU A 71 13.01 4.59 -4.88
C LEU A 71 13.92 5.30 -3.86
N PHE A 72 15.23 5.09 -3.91
CA PHE A 72 16.16 5.77 -2.99
C PHE A 72 16.18 7.29 -3.19
N HIS A 73 15.92 7.77 -4.40
CA HIS A 73 15.89 9.19 -4.74
C HIS A 73 14.50 9.82 -4.60
N ASP A 74 13.51 9.02 -4.21
CA ASP A 74 12.13 9.43 -4.12
C ASP A 74 11.85 10.32 -2.89
N PRO A 75 11.08 11.42 -3.01
CA PRO A 75 10.79 12.33 -1.90
C PRO A 75 9.96 11.69 -0.77
N ILE A 76 9.35 10.52 -0.97
CA ILE A 76 8.59 9.81 0.08
C ILE A 76 9.52 9.26 1.16
N ILE A 77 10.70 8.78 0.78
CA ILE A 77 11.65 8.16 1.71
C ILE A 77 12.08 9.12 2.84
N PRO A 78 12.57 10.34 2.58
CA PRO A 78 12.96 11.26 3.63
C PRO A 78 11.77 11.62 4.55
N LYS A 79 10.57 11.82 3.98
CA LYS A 79 9.36 12.11 4.78
C LYS A 79 8.98 10.97 5.72
N ILE A 80 9.08 9.71 5.27
CA ILE A 80 8.82 8.55 6.15
C ILE A 80 9.85 8.49 7.28
N ARG A 81 11.13 8.74 6.98
CA ARG A 81 12.18 8.78 8.01
C ARG A 81 11.95 9.89 9.03
N GLU A 82 11.48 11.05 8.59
CA GLU A 82 11.12 12.17 9.46
C GLU A 82 9.96 11.80 10.40
N ILE A 83 8.90 11.17 9.86
CA ILE A 83 7.77 10.66 10.65
C ILE A 83 8.26 9.64 11.68
N ALA A 84 9.11 8.68 11.28
CA ALA A 84 9.65 7.69 12.20
C ALA A 84 10.49 8.32 13.32
N ALA A 85 11.29 9.34 13.00
CA ALA A 85 12.06 10.10 13.98
C ALA A 85 11.15 10.85 14.97
N GLN A 86 10.09 11.51 14.47
CA GLN A 86 9.10 12.19 15.30
C GLN A 86 8.35 11.22 16.22
N LEU A 87 7.91 10.07 15.69
CA LEU A 87 7.27 9.03 16.50
C LEU A 87 8.18 8.52 17.61
N LYS A 88 9.48 8.35 17.34
CA LYS A 88 10.47 7.99 18.36
C LYS A 88 10.63 9.07 19.42
N ARG A 89 10.62 10.35 19.04
CA ARG A 89 10.66 11.49 19.98
C ARG A 89 9.41 11.51 20.86
N ILE A 90 8.22 11.36 20.27
CA ILE A 90 6.95 11.28 21.00
C ILE A 90 6.99 10.13 22.01
N LYS A 91 7.48 8.95 21.61
CA LYS A 91 7.61 7.79 22.52
C LYS A 91 8.53 8.09 23.70
N ARG A 92 9.66 8.77 23.47
CA ARG A 92 10.60 9.19 24.53
C ARG A 92 9.96 10.19 25.50
N MET A 93 9.22 11.18 24.99
CA MET A 93 8.55 12.16 25.86
C MET A 93 7.43 11.54 26.69
N LYS A 94 6.65 10.63 26.09
CA LYS A 94 5.64 9.86 26.82
C LYS A 94 6.25 8.99 27.92
N ALA A 95 7.41 8.37 27.67
CA ALA A 95 8.13 7.59 28.68
C ALA A 95 8.64 8.45 29.85
N ARG A 96 8.88 9.74 29.63
CA ARG A 96 9.26 10.72 30.67
C ARG A 96 8.06 11.40 31.34
N ALA A 97 6.83 10.94 31.08
CA ALA A 97 5.58 11.54 31.56
C ALA A 97 5.32 13.01 31.14
N ASN A 98 6.05 13.53 30.15
CA ASN A 98 5.81 14.87 29.60
C ASN A 98 4.68 14.86 28.56
N VAL A 99 3.43 14.80 29.04
CA VAL A 99 2.24 14.64 28.18
C VAL A 99 1.98 15.85 27.29
N LEU A 100 2.17 17.07 27.79
CA LEU A 100 1.91 18.30 27.03
C LEU A 100 2.82 18.40 25.80
N GLU A 101 4.13 18.22 25.99
CA GLU A 101 5.10 18.27 24.90
C GLU A 101 4.86 17.14 23.89
N ALA A 102 4.48 15.95 24.35
CA ALA A 102 4.12 14.85 23.46
C ALA A 102 2.89 15.17 22.58
N LYS A 103 1.90 15.89 23.12
CA LYS A 103 0.74 16.36 22.35
C LYS A 103 1.12 17.42 21.31
N LEU A 104 2.00 18.36 21.67
CA LEU A 104 2.49 19.38 20.73
C LEU A 104 3.25 18.74 19.56
N LEU A 105 4.14 17.79 19.84
CA LEU A 105 4.86 17.03 18.82
C LEU A 105 3.91 16.22 17.93
N GLN A 106 2.83 15.67 18.51
CA GLN A 106 1.81 14.96 17.75
C GLN A 106 1.03 15.89 16.81
N ALA A 107 0.81 17.16 17.18
CA ALA A 107 0.18 18.15 16.32
C ALA A 107 1.09 18.59 15.16
N GLN A 108 2.41 18.60 15.36
CA GLN A 108 3.42 18.94 14.35
C GLN A 108 3.82 17.75 13.45
N MET A 109 3.01 16.69 13.40
CA MET A 109 3.34 15.52 12.60
C MET A 109 3.39 15.85 11.10
N PRO A 110 4.49 15.49 10.39
CA PRO A 110 4.59 15.74 8.96
C PRO A 110 3.58 14.89 8.19
N ILE A 111 2.95 15.49 7.18
CA ILE A 111 1.97 14.84 6.31
C ILE A 111 2.67 14.44 5.01
N ILE A 112 2.55 13.16 4.63
CA ILE A 112 3.00 12.68 3.33
C ILE A 112 1.92 13.00 2.30
N SER A 113 2.16 14.00 1.45
CA SER A 113 1.37 14.17 0.22
C SER A 113 1.75 13.07 -0.78
N LEU A 114 0.72 12.49 -1.42
CA LEU A 114 0.85 11.45 -2.44
C LEU A 114 0.64 12.00 -3.86
N ASP A 115 0.51 13.32 -4.01
CA ASP A 115 0.06 13.95 -5.26
C ASP A 115 1.02 13.66 -6.41
N HIS A 116 2.33 13.79 -6.15
CA HIS A 116 3.38 13.45 -7.10
C HIS A 116 3.33 11.98 -7.54
N VAL A 117 2.96 11.04 -6.66
CA VAL A 117 2.85 9.61 -6.99
C VAL A 117 1.69 9.36 -7.92
N VAL A 118 0.56 10.03 -7.66
CA VAL A 118 -0.65 9.91 -8.50
C VAL A 118 -0.36 10.47 -9.89
N LEU A 119 0.30 11.63 -9.98
CA LEU A 119 0.64 12.27 -11.25
C LEU A 119 1.69 11.49 -12.05
N GLU A 120 2.69 10.90 -11.39
CA GLU A 120 3.67 10.02 -12.05
C GLU A 120 3.01 8.76 -12.61
N ARG A 121 2.01 8.20 -11.89
CA ARG A 121 1.33 6.97 -12.30
C ARG A 121 0.27 7.20 -13.37
N TYR A 122 -0.44 8.32 -13.29
CA TYR A 122 -1.55 8.66 -14.18
C TYR A 122 -1.29 10.03 -14.82
N PRO A 123 -0.53 10.08 -15.94
CA PRO A 123 -0.19 11.33 -16.59
C PRO A 123 -1.42 12.01 -17.22
N THR A 124 -2.44 11.22 -17.60
CA THR A 124 -3.71 11.75 -18.10
C THR A 124 -4.89 11.35 -17.22
N PHE A 125 -5.96 12.15 -17.27
CA PHE A 125 -7.19 11.85 -16.55
C PHE A 125 -7.86 10.55 -17.03
N LYS A 126 -7.73 10.21 -18.31
CA LYS A 126 -8.27 8.96 -18.87
C LYS A 126 -7.53 7.72 -18.31
N ASP A 127 -6.22 7.83 -18.09
CA ASP A 127 -5.45 6.75 -17.46
C ASP A 127 -5.92 6.53 -16.01
N ALA A 128 -6.16 7.63 -15.27
CA ALA A 128 -6.69 7.55 -13.92
C ALA A 128 -8.11 6.92 -13.88
N LEU A 129 -8.97 7.27 -14.85
CA LEU A 129 -10.31 6.69 -14.96
C LEU A 129 -10.30 5.19 -15.26
N SER A 130 -9.31 4.71 -16.01
CA SER A 130 -9.21 3.30 -16.41
C SER A 130 -8.89 2.37 -15.22
N ASP A 131 -8.13 2.86 -14.24
CA ASP A 131 -7.83 2.15 -12.98
C ASP A 131 -8.82 2.46 -11.84
N PHE A 132 -9.83 3.30 -12.10
CA PHE A 132 -10.73 3.81 -11.07
C PHE A 132 -11.69 2.74 -10.51
N ASP A 133 -11.98 1.70 -11.31
CA ASP A 133 -12.86 0.58 -10.98
C ASP A 133 -12.46 -0.13 -9.67
N ASP A 134 -11.17 -0.47 -9.55
CA ASP A 134 -10.64 -1.15 -8.37
C ASP A 134 -10.72 -0.27 -7.11
N ALA A 135 -10.44 1.03 -7.27
CA ALA A 135 -10.51 1.99 -6.17
C ALA A 135 -11.95 2.15 -5.67
N LEU A 136 -12.93 2.24 -6.57
CA LEU A 136 -14.34 2.33 -6.22
C LEU A 136 -14.84 1.07 -5.52
N CYS A 137 -14.52 -0.12 -6.04
CA CYS A 137 -14.90 -1.39 -5.39
C CYS A 137 -14.41 -1.44 -3.94
N LEU A 138 -13.15 -1.03 -3.72
CA LEU A 138 -12.56 -1.01 -2.38
C LEU A 138 -13.23 0.03 -1.48
N LEU A 139 -13.52 1.23 -1.98
CA LEU A 139 -14.22 2.28 -1.24
C LEU A 139 -15.61 1.82 -0.77
N PHE A 140 -16.39 1.23 -1.67
CA PHE A 140 -17.72 0.71 -1.34
C PHE A 140 -17.66 -0.43 -0.33
N MET A 141 -16.64 -1.30 -0.42
CA MET A 141 -16.39 -2.32 0.59
C MET A 141 -16.09 -1.70 1.97
N PHE A 142 -15.14 -0.78 2.07
CA PHE A 142 -14.78 -0.13 3.34
C PHE A 142 -15.91 0.70 3.94
N SER A 143 -16.77 1.31 3.12
CA SER A 143 -17.94 2.08 3.59
C SER A 143 -18.95 1.22 4.37
N ARG A 144 -18.93 -0.11 4.15
CA ARG A 144 -19.83 -1.10 4.76
C ARG A 144 -19.19 -1.83 5.95
N LEU A 145 -17.89 -1.70 6.18
CA LEU A 145 -17.22 -2.36 7.29
C LEU A 145 -17.60 -1.76 8.64
N SER A 146 -17.56 -2.59 9.69
CA SER A 146 -17.74 -2.17 11.08
C SER A 146 -16.47 -1.52 11.64
N SER A 147 -16.63 -0.72 12.70
CA SER A 147 -15.52 -0.07 13.42
C SER A 147 -14.52 -1.04 14.04
N GLU A 148 -14.84 -2.33 14.12
CA GLU A 148 -13.94 -3.36 14.65
C GLU A 148 -12.76 -3.62 13.70
N HIS A 149 -12.96 -3.45 12.40
CA HIS A 149 -11.99 -3.82 11.37
C HIS A 149 -11.17 -2.64 10.87
N ALA A 150 -11.67 -1.40 11.02
CA ALA A 150 -11.00 -0.20 10.54
C ALA A 150 -11.31 1.04 11.41
N PRO A 151 -10.40 2.03 11.46
CA PRO A 151 -10.66 3.30 12.14
C PRO A 151 -11.91 4.00 11.61
N GLN A 152 -12.79 4.46 12.50
CA GLN A 152 -14.06 5.12 12.14
C GLN A 152 -13.85 6.30 11.18
N LYS A 153 -12.82 7.11 11.43
CA LYS A 153 -12.46 8.24 10.57
C LYS A 153 -12.25 7.84 9.10
N ILE A 154 -11.68 6.65 8.85
CA ILE A 154 -11.48 6.15 7.49
C ILE A 154 -12.82 5.70 6.89
N ILE A 155 -13.61 4.95 7.66
CA ILE A 155 -14.93 4.47 7.23
C ILE A 155 -15.85 5.65 6.85
N ASP A 156 -15.86 6.70 7.66
CA ASP A 156 -16.70 7.88 7.43
C ASP A 156 -16.23 8.67 6.20
N ASN A 157 -14.92 8.78 5.98
CA ASN A 157 -14.38 9.32 4.74
C ASN A 157 -14.80 8.48 3.53
N CYS A 158 -14.72 7.15 3.60
CA CYS A 158 -15.18 6.27 2.52
C CYS A 158 -16.67 6.45 2.24
N LYS A 159 -17.52 6.54 3.29
CA LYS A 159 -18.96 6.82 3.13
C LYS A 159 -19.22 8.17 2.46
N ARG A 160 -18.47 9.21 2.83
CA ARG A 160 -18.57 10.53 2.19
C ARG A 160 -18.23 10.44 0.70
N LEU A 161 -17.09 9.83 0.35
CA LEU A 161 -16.65 9.68 -1.04
C LEU A 161 -17.63 8.84 -1.87
N CYS A 162 -18.19 7.76 -1.30
CA CYS A 162 -19.21 6.96 -1.99
C CYS A 162 -20.47 7.79 -2.30
N ARG A 163 -20.94 8.62 -1.35
CA ARG A 163 -22.11 9.49 -1.56
C ARG A 163 -21.84 10.57 -2.61
N GLU A 164 -20.65 11.15 -2.61
CA GLU A 164 -20.23 12.14 -3.62
C GLU A 164 -20.20 11.50 -5.02
N TRP A 165 -19.70 10.26 -5.12
CA TRP A 165 -19.71 9.49 -6.36
C TRP A 165 -21.13 9.15 -6.84
N ASP A 166 -21.99 8.66 -5.95
CA ASP A 166 -23.39 8.35 -6.26
C ASP A 166 -24.15 9.63 -6.73
N ALA A 167 -23.91 10.76 -6.06
CA ALA A 167 -24.49 12.04 -6.43
C ALA A 167 -23.99 12.53 -7.80
N PHE A 168 -22.70 12.35 -8.10
CA PHE A 168 -22.13 12.68 -9.41
C PHE A 168 -22.78 11.87 -10.53
N ILE A 169 -22.95 10.55 -10.35
CA ILE A 169 -23.60 9.70 -11.36
C ILE A 169 -25.07 10.06 -11.52
N ALA A 170 -25.79 10.29 -10.42
CA ALA A 170 -27.20 10.67 -10.47
C ALA A 170 -27.40 12.02 -11.19
N ALA A 171 -26.51 12.99 -10.97
CA ALA A 171 -26.57 14.29 -11.61
C ALA A 171 -26.20 14.26 -13.10
N THR A 172 -25.26 13.41 -13.49
CA THR A 172 -24.78 13.32 -14.89
C THR A 172 -25.58 12.35 -15.75
N GLY A 173 -26.33 11.42 -15.16
CA GLY A 173 -27.09 10.41 -15.89
C GLY A 173 -26.20 9.44 -16.70
N CYS A 174 -24.93 9.25 -16.31
CA CYS A 174 -23.95 8.48 -17.06
C CYS A 174 -23.99 6.96 -16.83
N LEU A 175 -24.94 6.47 -16.02
CA LEU A 175 -25.12 5.05 -15.73
C LEU A 175 -25.71 4.33 -16.96
N VAL A 176 -25.03 3.28 -17.44
CA VAL A 176 -25.42 2.55 -18.65
C VAL A 176 -26.00 1.18 -18.32
N ARG A 177 -25.39 0.44 -17.39
CA ARG A 177 -25.85 -0.91 -17.02
C ARG A 177 -25.81 -1.08 -15.52
N ALA A 178 -26.74 -1.88 -15.01
CA ALA A 178 -26.73 -2.37 -13.65
C ALA A 178 -27.15 -3.84 -13.64
N PHE A 179 -26.47 -4.67 -12.85
CA PHE A 179 -26.87 -6.06 -12.65
C PHE A 179 -26.72 -6.47 -11.18
N VAL A 180 -27.64 -7.32 -10.71
CA VAL A 180 -27.62 -7.86 -9.36
C VAL A 180 -26.98 -9.23 -9.37
N SER A 181 -26.11 -9.49 -8.41
CA SER A 181 -25.44 -10.77 -8.21
C SER A 181 -25.54 -11.19 -6.74
N THR A 182 -25.15 -12.42 -6.44
CA THR A 182 -25.01 -12.93 -5.07
C THR A 182 -24.00 -12.12 -4.25
N LYS A 183 -22.98 -11.53 -4.90
CA LYS A 183 -21.95 -10.70 -4.26
C LYS A 183 -22.42 -9.29 -3.93
N GLY A 184 -23.40 -8.76 -4.66
CA GLY A 184 -23.79 -7.36 -4.58
C GLY A 184 -24.39 -6.84 -5.88
N TYR A 185 -24.40 -5.51 -5.99
CA TYR A 185 -24.86 -4.77 -7.16
C TYR A 185 -23.65 -4.33 -7.97
N TYR A 186 -23.65 -4.66 -9.25
CA TYR A 186 -22.65 -4.20 -10.19
C TYR A 186 -23.24 -3.06 -11.00
N TYR A 187 -22.51 -1.96 -11.09
CA TYR A 187 -22.87 -0.78 -11.87
C TYR A 187 -21.82 -0.53 -12.93
N GLN A 188 -22.25 -0.05 -14.09
CA GLN A 188 -21.38 0.39 -15.16
C GLN A 188 -21.83 1.76 -15.64
N ALA A 189 -20.93 2.74 -15.56
CA ALA A 189 -21.14 4.10 -16.07
C ALA A 189 -20.10 4.45 -17.14
N VAL A 190 -20.44 5.40 -18.01
CA VAL A 190 -19.51 5.93 -19.02
C VAL A 190 -19.15 7.37 -18.66
N VAL A 191 -17.94 7.56 -18.14
CA VAL A 191 -17.42 8.86 -17.72
C VAL A 191 -16.35 9.29 -18.73
N GLN A 192 -16.58 10.42 -19.42
CA GLN A 192 -15.68 10.95 -20.46
C GLN A 192 -15.23 9.91 -21.51
N GLY A 193 -16.15 9.01 -21.89
CA GLY A 193 -15.90 7.95 -22.88
C GLY A 193 -15.18 6.70 -22.33
N VAL A 194 -14.78 6.70 -21.06
CA VAL A 194 -14.22 5.53 -20.37
C VAL A 194 -15.35 4.80 -19.63
N LYS A 195 -15.42 3.49 -19.78
CA LYS A 195 -16.37 2.64 -19.06
C LYS A 195 -15.80 2.33 -17.69
N VAL A 196 -16.52 2.73 -16.64
CA VAL A 196 -16.16 2.48 -15.24
C VAL A 196 -17.14 1.48 -14.68
N THR A 197 -16.67 0.35 -14.17
CA THR A 197 -17.49 -0.74 -13.61
C THR A 197 -17.10 -1.01 -12.15
N TRP A 198 -18.04 -0.90 -11.22
CA TRP A 198 -17.77 -1.14 -9.81
C TRP A 198 -18.84 -2.01 -9.14
N LEU A 199 -18.43 -2.67 -8.05
CA LEU A 199 -19.26 -3.54 -7.22
C LEU A 199 -19.59 -2.86 -5.90
N VAL A 200 -20.88 -2.79 -5.59
CA VAL A 200 -21.40 -2.42 -4.27
C VAL A 200 -21.85 -3.69 -3.55
N PRO A 201 -21.15 -4.13 -2.50
CA PRO A 201 -21.53 -5.34 -1.78
C PRO A 201 -22.87 -5.17 -1.05
N HIS A 202 -23.60 -6.29 -0.94
CA HIS A 202 -24.82 -6.34 -0.13
C HIS A 202 -24.52 -5.96 1.32
N ARG A 203 -25.49 -5.36 1.99
CA ARG A 203 -25.40 -5.11 3.43
C ARG A 203 -25.56 -6.44 4.16
N PHE A 204 -24.45 -7.12 4.43
CA PHE A 204 -24.46 -8.23 5.35
C PHE A 204 -24.62 -7.67 6.77
N SER A 205 -25.76 -7.90 7.41
CA SER A 205 -25.82 -7.82 8.86
C SER A 205 -24.85 -8.86 9.39
N SER A 206 -23.82 -8.45 10.11
CA SER A 206 -22.87 -9.34 10.77
C SER A 206 -23.59 -10.11 11.87
N THR A 207 -24.32 -11.16 11.49
CA THR A 207 -24.70 -12.24 12.38
C THR A 207 -23.76 -13.41 12.07
N SER A 208 -22.75 -13.55 12.92
CA SER A 208 -22.05 -14.81 13.18
C SER A 208 -21.16 -15.40 12.07
N GLN A 209 -19.95 -14.85 11.91
CA GLN A 209 -18.78 -15.65 11.50
C GLN A 209 -17.73 -15.67 12.62
N THR A 210 -18.15 -16.04 13.83
CA THR A 210 -17.26 -16.51 14.91
C THR A 210 -17.41 -18.02 15.14
N LEU A 211 -18.18 -18.73 14.31
CA LEU A 211 -18.34 -20.18 14.41
C LEU A 211 -17.34 -20.88 13.46
N SER A 212 -16.20 -21.30 14.02
CA SER A 212 -15.58 -22.63 13.81
C SER A 212 -14.04 -22.71 13.90
N ILE A 213 -13.33 -21.69 14.41
CA ILE A 213 -11.87 -21.86 14.65
C ILE A 213 -11.58 -22.70 15.92
N SER A 214 -12.57 -22.92 16.80
CA SER A 214 -12.40 -23.70 18.04
C SER A 214 -12.62 -25.21 17.91
N ARG A 215 -12.96 -25.75 16.73
CA ARG A 215 -13.19 -27.20 16.56
C ARG A 215 -11.93 -28.03 16.24
N PHE A 216 -10.76 -27.41 16.07
CA PHE A 216 -9.53 -28.10 15.68
C PHE A 216 -8.48 -28.28 16.81
N LEU A 217 -8.79 -27.91 18.06
CA LEU A 217 -7.85 -28.03 19.20
C LEU A 217 -8.30 -29.06 20.26
N ARG A 218 -9.19 -30.00 19.92
CA ARG A 218 -9.50 -31.18 20.74
C ARG A 218 -9.62 -32.44 19.87
N ALA A 219 -8.52 -32.83 19.24
CA ALA A 219 -8.28 -34.19 18.75
C ALA A 219 -6.86 -34.24 18.18
N SER A 220 -5.87 -34.45 19.06
CA SER A 220 -4.53 -35.02 18.82
C SER A 220 -3.79 -35.00 20.15
#